data_AF-A0A8D1BVH1-F1
#
_entry.id   AF-A0A8D1BVH1-F1
#
_cell.length_a   1.000
_cell.length_b   1.000
_cell.length_c   1.000
_cell.angle_alpha   90.00
_cell.angle_beta   90.00
_cell.angle_gamma   90.00
#
_symmetry.space_group_name_H-M   'P 1'
#
loop_
_entity.id
_entity.type
_entity.pdbx_description
1 polymer ?
#
loop_
_entity_poly.entity_id
_entity_poly.type
_entity_poly.pdbx_seq_one_letter_code
_entity_poly.pdbx_strand_id
1 'polypeptide(L)'
;MCLYNKAFLSSPDCSYCGAPWDQYRLCSTPQCRQLVLTCPTCQGQGFTACCVTCQDKGSRQAANPGHSSFKEECECTARRPRVPREPLQRERIPSSAEPRLSVDEDGPCLGEQPRLDLPKPSQS
;
A
#
# COMPACT_ATOMS: atom_id res chain seq x y z
N MET A 1 -1.43 -14.57 36.88
CA MET A 1 -0.10 -14.06 36.47
C MET A 1 -0.17 -13.77 34.99
N CYS A 2 -0.04 -12.52 34.56
CA CYS A 2 0.05 -12.22 33.14
C CYS A 2 1.37 -12.79 32.64
N LEU A 3 1.33 -13.87 31.87
CA LEU A 3 2.44 -14.27 31.01
C LEU A 3 2.56 -13.16 29.97
N TYR A 4 3.29 -12.10 30.33
CA TYR A 4 3.75 -11.11 29.38
C TYR A 4 4.54 -11.93 28.36
N ASN A 5 3.95 -12.13 27.18
CA ASN A 5 4.66 -12.68 26.04
C ASN A 5 5.83 -11.73 25.82
N LYS A 6 6.97 -12.02 26.46
CA LYS A 6 8.28 -11.62 26.00
C LYS A 6 8.49 -12.36 24.68
N ALA A 7 7.72 -12.00 23.66
CA ALA A 7 8.36 -11.71 22.40
C ALA A 7 9.43 -10.70 22.79
N PHE A 8 10.64 -11.19 23.01
CA PHE A 8 11.84 -10.38 23.13
C PHE A 8 11.71 -9.43 21.94
N LEU A 9 11.34 -8.17 22.20
CA LEU A 9 11.16 -7.17 21.17
C LEU A 9 12.55 -7.03 20.58
N SER A 10 12.83 -7.86 19.57
CA SER A 10 14.12 -7.95 18.93
C SER A 10 14.23 -6.62 18.25
N SER A 11 15.08 -5.76 18.81
CA SER A 11 15.29 -4.45 18.25
C SER A 11 15.63 -4.66 16.77
N PRO A 12 15.00 -3.92 15.86
CA PRO A 12 15.37 -3.99 14.46
C PRO A 12 16.88 -3.80 14.29
N ASP A 13 17.45 -4.50 13.33
CA ASP A 13 18.87 -4.47 13.03
C ASP A 13 19.13 -3.77 11.69
N CYS A 14 20.29 -3.14 11.58
CA CYS A 14 20.77 -2.57 10.33
C CYS A 14 20.84 -3.66 9.25
N SER A 15 20.20 -3.43 8.11
CA SER A 15 20.13 -4.38 7.00
C SER A 15 21.48 -4.69 6.35
N TYR A 16 22.52 -3.89 6.62
CA TYR A 16 23.86 -4.08 6.04
C TYR A 16 24.87 -4.71 6.99
N CYS A 17 24.86 -4.31 8.27
CA CYS A 17 25.87 -4.76 9.24
C CYS A 17 25.29 -5.50 10.45
N GLY A 18 23.97 -5.59 10.59
CA GLY A 18 23.31 -6.24 11.72
C GLY A 18 23.42 -5.49 13.05
N ALA A 19 23.98 -4.27 13.07
CA ALA A 19 24.04 -3.47 14.29
C ALA A 19 22.62 -3.05 14.72
N PRO A 20 22.31 -3.03 16.04
CA PRO A 20 21.00 -2.64 16.52
C PRO A 20 20.66 -1.22 16.06
N TRP A 21 19.52 -1.08 15.40
CA TRP A 21 19.12 0.18 14.79
C TRP A 21 17.61 0.25 14.55
N ASP A 22 16.96 1.28 15.10
CA ASP A 22 15.49 1.41 15.14
C ASP A 22 14.93 2.60 14.38
N GLN A 23 15.79 3.38 13.70
CA GLN A 23 15.32 4.48 12.87
C GLN A 23 15.11 4.03 11.43
N TYR A 24 13.89 4.27 10.96
CA TYR A 24 13.48 3.93 9.60
C TYR A 24 13.55 5.17 8.69
N ARG A 25 14.03 4.98 7.47
CA ARG A 25 14.02 5.96 6.38
C ARG A 25 13.42 5.32 5.12
N LEU A 26 13.02 6.09 4.12
CA LEU A 26 12.62 5.52 2.82
C LEU A 26 13.84 5.15 1.98
N CYS A 27 13.72 4.08 1.20
CA CYS A 27 14.72 3.67 0.23
C CYS A 27 14.95 4.77 -0.80
N SER A 28 16.22 5.10 -1.06
CA SER A 28 16.62 6.14 -2.00
C SER A 28 16.24 5.85 -3.45
N THR A 29 15.94 4.60 -3.82
CA THR A 29 15.42 4.28 -5.16
C THR A 29 13.94 4.67 -5.31
N PRO A 30 13.56 5.47 -6.32
CA PRO A 30 12.22 6.08 -6.42
C PRO A 30 11.04 5.12 -6.42
N GLN A 31 11.15 3.95 -7.08
CA GLN A 31 10.05 2.98 -7.16
C GLN A 31 9.99 2.03 -5.96
N CYS A 32 11.09 1.78 -5.24
CA CYS A 32 11.07 0.79 -4.16
C CYS A 32 10.26 1.27 -2.95
N ARG A 33 10.51 2.50 -2.47
CA ARG A 33 9.83 3.12 -1.31
C ARG A 33 9.68 2.23 -0.05
N GLN A 34 10.54 1.21 0.11
CA GLN A 34 10.58 0.38 1.31
C GLN A 34 11.27 1.12 2.45
N LEU A 35 10.88 0.81 3.69
CA LEU A 35 11.63 1.27 4.85
C LEU A 35 13.04 0.66 4.89
N VAL A 36 14.03 1.50 5.14
CA VAL A 36 15.45 1.18 5.27
C VAL A 36 15.82 1.25 6.73
N LEU A 37 16.46 0.18 7.19
CA LEU A 37 17.16 0.11 8.47
C LEU A 37 18.65 0.21 8.19
N THR A 38 19.20 1.43 8.22
CA THR A 38 20.63 1.68 7.99
C THR A 38 21.18 2.50 9.14
N CYS A 39 22.16 1.96 9.86
CA CYS A 39 22.83 2.69 10.92
C CYS A 39 23.67 3.87 10.37
N PRO A 40 24.02 4.87 11.20
CA PRO A 40 24.78 6.05 10.75
C PRO A 40 26.11 5.70 10.08
N THR A 41 26.79 4.65 10.55
CA THR A 41 28.05 4.16 9.95
C THR A 41 27.86 3.68 8.52
N CYS A 42 26.82 2.88 8.25
CA CYS A 42 26.50 2.42 6.89
C CYS A 42 26.00 3.58 6.02
N GLN A 43 25.24 4.51 6.57
CA GLN A 43 24.82 5.73 5.85
C GLN A 43 26.03 6.58 5.45
N GLY A 44 27.04 6.71 6.32
CA GLY A 44 28.30 7.41 6.01
C GLY A 44 29.10 6.76 4.87
N GLN A 45 28.86 5.48 4.58
CA GLN A 45 29.42 4.76 3.43
C GLN A 45 28.55 4.87 2.16
N GLY A 46 27.41 5.56 2.24
CA GLY A 46 26.49 5.73 1.11
C GLY A 46 25.40 4.66 1.00
N PHE A 47 25.31 3.73 1.96
CA PHE A 47 24.23 2.73 2.00
C PHE A 47 22.93 3.37 2.49
N THR A 48 22.07 3.73 1.54
CA THR A 48 20.80 4.44 1.78
C THR A 48 19.60 3.71 1.17
N ALA A 49 19.83 2.57 0.54
CA ALA A 49 18.80 1.72 -0.02
C ALA A 49 18.41 0.58 0.95
N CYS A 50 17.23 -0.02 0.76
CA CYS A 50 16.74 -1.11 1.62
C CYS A 50 17.36 -2.49 1.34
N CYS A 51 18.08 -2.63 0.22
CA CYS A 51 18.81 -3.84 -0.14
C CYS A 51 19.92 -3.52 -1.16
N VAL A 52 20.86 -4.44 -1.34
CA VAL A 52 22.00 -4.28 -2.27
C VAL A 52 21.54 -4.02 -3.70
N THR A 53 20.51 -4.73 -4.19
CA THR A 53 19.98 -4.52 -5.54
C THR A 53 19.42 -3.10 -5.73
N CYS A 54 18.75 -2.55 -4.72
CA CYS A 54 18.30 -1.16 -4.76
C CYS A 54 19.48 -0.20 -4.72
N GLN A 55 20.50 -0.48 -3.92
CA GLN A 55 21.71 0.34 -3.88
C GLN A 55 22.36 0.43 -5.27
N ASP A 56 22.56 -0.71 -5.94
CA ASP A 56 23.11 -0.78 -7.30
C ASP A 56 22.27 0.00 -8.32
N LYS A 57 20.94 -0.16 -8.29
CA LYS A 57 20.04 0.56 -9.20
C LYS A 57 20.11 2.07 -8.97
N GLY A 58 20.18 2.51 -7.71
CA GLY A 58 20.35 3.92 -7.34
C GLY A 58 21.68 4.48 -7.84
N SER A 59 22.79 3.76 -7.62
CA SER A 59 24.12 4.15 -8.11
C SER A 59 24.17 4.25 -9.63
N ARG A 60 23.55 3.32 -10.37
CA ARG A 60 23.47 3.36 -11.83
C ARG A 60 22.65 4.55 -12.35
N GLN A 61 21.53 4.86 -11.70
CA GLN A 61 20.72 6.05 -12.04
C GLN A 61 21.49 7.35 -11.79
N ALA A 62 22.22 7.45 -10.68
CA ALA A 62 23.06 8.61 -10.39
C ALA A 62 24.17 8.79 -11.44
N ALA A 63 24.75 7.70 -11.93
CA ALA A 63 25.77 7.71 -12.97
C ALA A 63 25.22 7.99 -14.38
N ASN A 64 23.99 7.53 -14.68
CA ASN A 64 23.35 7.68 -15.99
C ASN A 64 21.84 8.00 -15.85
N PRO A 65 21.48 9.29 -15.68
CA PRO A 65 20.10 9.71 -15.46
C PRO A 65 19.14 9.42 -16.63
N GLY A 66 19.66 9.22 -17.84
CA GLY A 66 18.87 9.03 -19.06
C GLY A 66 18.50 7.57 -19.37
N HIS A 67 19.02 6.60 -18.62
CA HIS A 67 18.89 5.18 -18.96
C HIS A 67 18.31 4.38 -17.80
N SER A 68 17.02 4.56 -17.51
CA SER A 68 16.35 3.73 -16.51
C SER A 68 15.01 3.19 -16.97
N SER A 69 15.02 1.99 -17.57
CA SER A 69 13.89 1.08 -17.44
C SER A 69 13.97 0.45 -16.05
N PHE A 70 13.52 1.19 -15.03
CA PHE A 70 13.54 0.68 -13.67
C PHE A 70 12.39 -0.31 -13.51
N LYS A 71 12.73 -1.60 -13.55
CA LYS A 71 11.81 -2.67 -13.17
C LYS A 71 11.91 -2.89 -11.66
N GLU A 72 10.76 -2.95 -10.97
CA GLU A 72 10.65 -3.16 -9.51
C GLU A 72 10.99 -4.61 -9.10
N GLU A 73 12.15 -5.09 -9.53
CA GLU A 73 12.70 -6.41 -9.22
C GLU A 73 13.87 -6.24 -8.25
N CYS A 74 13.60 -6.50 -6.96
CA CYS A 74 14.59 -6.65 -5.91
C CYS A 74 14.13 -7.76 -4.94
N GLU A 75 15.06 -8.27 -4.14
CA GLU A 75 14.71 -9.18 -3.04
C GLU A 75 13.66 -8.56 -2.09
N CYS A 76 13.76 -7.24 -1.88
CA CYS A 76 12.85 -6.49 -1.05
C CYS A 76 11.39 -6.51 -1.52
N THR A 77 11.13 -6.55 -2.82
CA THR A 77 9.77 -6.54 -3.39
C THR A 77 9.21 -7.95 -3.52
N ALA A 78 10.07 -8.96 -3.65
CA ALA A 78 9.69 -10.36 -3.63
C ALA A 78 9.14 -10.80 -2.26
N ARG A 79 9.69 -10.25 -1.17
CA ARG A 79 9.24 -10.54 0.21
C ARG A 79 7.95 -9.83 0.61
N ARG A 80 7.43 -8.89 -0.20
CA ARG A 80 6.21 -8.15 0.13
C ARG A 80 4.99 -9.07 0.07
N PRO A 81 4.15 -9.10 1.13
CA PRO A 81 2.84 -9.73 1.05
C PRO A 81 2.08 -9.18 -0.15
N ARG A 82 1.64 -10.07 -1.05
CA ARG A 82 0.75 -9.68 -2.15
C ARG A 82 -0.65 -9.53 -1.61
N VAL A 83 -1.39 -8.55 -2.13
CA VAL A 83 -2.82 -8.41 -1.83
C VAL A 83 -3.49 -9.73 -2.23
N PRO A 84 -4.20 -10.40 -1.29
CA PRO A 84 -4.99 -11.57 -1.62
C PRO A 84 -5.94 -11.21 -2.76
N ARG A 85 -5.88 -11.94 -3.88
CA ARG A 85 -6.90 -11.82 -4.91
C ARG A 85 -8.15 -12.48 -4.36
N GLU A 86 -9.23 -11.71 -4.24
CA GLU A 86 -10.53 -12.30 -3.99
C GLU A 86 -10.76 -13.38 -5.06
N PRO A 87 -11.14 -14.61 -4.68
CA PRO A 87 -11.57 -15.57 -5.66
C PRO A 87 -12.74 -14.90 -6.37
N LEU A 88 -12.64 -14.72 -7.70
CA LEU A 88 -13.78 -14.30 -8.51
C LEU A 88 -14.90 -15.29 -8.22
N GLN A 89 -15.80 -14.92 -7.32
CA GLN A 89 -17.05 -15.61 -7.17
C GLN A 89 -17.74 -15.31 -8.48
N ARG A 90 -17.68 -16.28 -9.39
CA ARG A 90 -18.58 -16.38 -10.53
C ARG A 90 -19.96 -16.64 -9.94
N GLU A 91 -20.52 -15.67 -9.24
CA GLU A 91 -21.95 -15.49 -9.19
C GLU A 91 -22.33 -15.07 -10.60
N ARG A 92 -22.44 -16.08 -11.46
CA ARG A 92 -23.36 -16.06 -12.57
C ARG A 92 -24.66 -15.60 -11.95
N ILE A 93 -24.98 -14.31 -12.10
CA ILE A 93 -26.33 -13.78 -11.93
C ILE A 93 -27.20 -14.75 -12.73
N PRO A 94 -28.07 -15.54 -12.10
CA PRO A 94 -29.05 -16.30 -12.84
C PRO A 94 -30.00 -15.26 -13.42
N SER A 95 -29.80 -14.95 -14.70
CA SER A 95 -30.85 -14.45 -15.58
C SER A 95 -31.98 -15.46 -15.53
N SER A 96 -32.98 -15.23 -14.68
CA SER A 96 -34.14 -16.11 -14.55
C SER A 96 -35.35 -15.30 -14.11
N ALA A 97 -36.06 -14.81 -15.12
CA ALA A 97 -37.51 -14.63 -15.21
C ALA A 97 -38.23 -13.82 -14.11
N GLU A 98 -38.86 -12.71 -14.54
CA GLU A 98 -40.03 -12.13 -13.87
C GLU A 98 -41.08 -13.20 -13.54
N PRO A 99 -41.70 -13.10 -12.36
CA PRO A 99 -43.12 -13.41 -12.21
C PRO A 99 -43.92 -12.11 -12.08
N ARG A 100 -44.68 -11.82 -13.13
CA ARG A 100 -45.74 -10.80 -13.15
C ARG A 100 -46.84 -11.29 -12.20
N LEU A 101 -47.00 -10.65 -11.05
CA LEU A 101 -48.25 -10.71 -10.29
C LEU A 101 -48.82 -9.30 -10.20
N SER A 102 -49.81 -9.09 -11.05
CA SER A 102 -50.79 -8.03 -11.03
C SER A 102 -51.73 -8.14 -9.82
N VAL A 103 -52.53 -7.07 -9.62
CA VAL A 103 -53.67 -6.82 -8.70
C VAL A 103 -53.30 -6.49 -7.24
N ASP A 104 -53.67 -5.34 -6.64
CA ASP A 104 -54.71 -4.32 -6.90
C ASP A 104 -54.25 -2.92 -6.43
N GLU A 105 -54.74 -1.86 -7.08
CA GLU A 105 -54.72 -0.47 -6.61
C GLU A 105 -55.75 -0.26 -5.48
N ASP A 106 -55.39 0.45 -4.39
CA ASP A 106 -56.19 1.55 -3.82
C ASP A 106 -55.41 2.31 -2.71
N GLY A 107 -55.20 3.63 -2.88
CA GLY A 107 -55.16 4.60 -1.76
C GLY A 107 -53.82 5.27 -1.36
N PRO A 108 -53.82 6.53 -0.86
CA PRO A 108 -52.96 7.58 -1.44
C PRO A 108 -51.86 8.20 -0.53
N CYS A 109 -50.89 8.78 -1.24
CA CYS A 109 -50.02 9.95 -1.01
C CYS A 109 -49.84 10.56 0.40
N LEU A 110 -48.64 10.41 0.97
CA LEU A 110 -47.91 11.39 1.79
C LEU A 110 -46.41 11.05 1.61
N GLY A 111 -45.45 11.91 1.26
CA GLY A 111 -45.30 13.35 1.46
C GLY A 111 -43.82 13.56 1.80
N GLU A 112 -43.05 14.03 0.82
CA GLU A 112 -41.89 14.94 0.96
C GLU A 112 -40.53 14.41 1.47
N GLN A 113 -39.55 14.34 0.55
CA GLN A 113 -38.11 14.38 0.83
C GLN A 113 -37.66 15.83 1.04
N PRO A 114 -36.95 16.17 2.13
CA PRO A 114 -36.18 17.41 2.18
C PRO A 114 -34.90 17.24 1.35
N ARG A 115 -34.82 17.96 0.23
CA ARG A 115 -33.58 18.15 -0.51
C ARG A 115 -32.62 19.00 0.33
N LEU A 116 -31.45 18.45 0.63
CA LEU A 116 -30.33 19.22 1.17
C LEU A 116 -29.83 20.16 0.07
N ASP A 117 -30.25 21.41 0.15
CA ASP A 117 -29.75 22.53 -0.66
C ASP A 117 -28.33 22.87 -0.19
N LEU A 118 -27.34 22.64 -1.06
CA LEU A 118 -25.95 23.03 -0.81
C LEU A 118 -25.65 24.32 -1.59
N PRO A 119 -25.20 25.40 -0.91
CA PRO A 119 -25.02 26.70 -1.56
C PRO A 119 -23.87 26.72 -2.56
N LYS A 120 -24.09 27.35 -3.71
CA LYS A 120 -23.06 27.60 -4.74
C LYS A 120 -21.96 28.54 -4.21
N PRO A 121 -20.69 28.33 -4.58
CA PRO A 121 -19.63 29.27 -4.27
C PRO A 121 -19.73 30.54 -5.13
N SER A 122 -19.81 31.69 -4.47
CA SER A 122 -19.60 33.00 -5.07
C SER A 122 -18.12 33.17 -5.43
N GLN A 123 -17.84 33.54 -6.68
CA GLN A 123 -16.53 34.02 -7.10
C GLN A 123 -16.49 35.55 -7.02
N SER A 124 -15.44 36.09 -6.40
CA SER A 124 -14.89 37.44 -6.62
C SER A 124 -13.40 37.37 -6.42
#